data_AF-A0AA42STQ4-F1
#
_entry.id   AF-A0AA42STQ4-F1
#
_cell.length_a   1.000
_cell.length_b   1.000
_cell.length_c   1.000
_cell.angle_alpha   90.00
_cell.angle_beta   90.00
_cell.angle_gamma   90.00
#
_symmetry.space_group_name_H-M   'P 1'
#
loop_
_entity.id
_entity.type
_entity.pdbx_description
1 polymer ?
#
loop_
_entity_poly.entity_id
_entity_poly.type
_entity_poly.pdbx_seq_one_letter_code
_entity_poly.pdbx_strand_id
1 'polypeptide(L)'
;MKTEVVEKIPTKLNFKKLIAYAILLVLVFISAMMVVFQVFEYRHDYREMSSFMRERDDLNAEWGRLLIEQQTFGATAQIGTRAVTQLRMYSPPAAQTVVISLPTTSEDKK
;
A
#
# COMPACT_ATOMS: atom_id res chain seq x y z
N MET A 1 -72.44 -53.78 -13.77
CA MET A 1 -71.04 -54.29 -13.83
C MET A 1 -70.30 -53.54 -14.93
N LYS A 2 -69.48 -52.56 -14.57
CA LYS A 2 -68.20 -52.19 -15.20
C LYS A 2 -67.62 -51.06 -14.35
N THR A 3 -66.49 -51.41 -13.77
CA THR A 3 -65.76 -50.76 -12.69
C THR A 3 -65.14 -49.45 -13.14
N GLU A 4 -65.29 -48.44 -12.29
CA GLU A 4 -64.50 -47.23 -12.27
C GLU A 4 -63.02 -47.60 -12.12
N VAL A 5 -62.27 -47.51 -13.21
CA VAL A 5 -60.81 -47.40 -13.18
C VAL A 5 -60.48 -45.97 -13.57
N VAL A 6 -60.77 -45.05 -12.66
CA VAL A 6 -60.22 -43.70 -12.73
C VAL A 6 -58.77 -43.80 -12.24
N GLU A 7 -57.89 -43.88 -13.23
CA GLU A 7 -56.45 -43.83 -13.13
C GLU A 7 -56.01 -42.66 -12.24
N LYS A 8 -55.54 -42.95 -11.03
CA LYS A 8 -54.94 -41.97 -10.12
C LYS A 8 -53.59 -41.51 -10.70
N ILE A 9 -53.62 -40.45 -11.52
CA ILE A 9 -52.44 -39.73 -11.98
C ILE A 9 -51.61 -39.27 -10.76
N PRO A 10 -50.27 -39.43 -10.75
CA PRO A 10 -49.42 -39.23 -9.56
C PRO A 10 -49.22 -37.74 -9.22
N THR A 11 -50.28 -37.05 -8.79
CA THR A 11 -50.28 -35.63 -8.40
C THR A 11 -49.33 -35.31 -7.23
N LYS A 12 -49.11 -36.27 -6.30
CA LYS A 12 -48.17 -36.08 -5.18
C LYS A 12 -46.71 -35.88 -5.62
N LEU A 13 -46.29 -36.51 -6.72
CA LEU A 13 -44.90 -36.38 -7.20
C LEU A 13 -44.66 -35.00 -7.82
N ASN A 14 -45.66 -34.47 -8.54
CA ASN A 14 -45.58 -33.14 -9.13
C ASN A 14 -45.61 -32.04 -8.06
N PHE A 15 -46.39 -32.21 -6.98
CA PHE A 15 -46.41 -31.27 -5.87
C PHE A 15 -45.08 -31.22 -5.10
N LYS A 16 -44.43 -32.39 -4.86
CA LYS A 16 -43.09 -32.44 -4.26
C LYS A 16 -42.04 -31.75 -5.13
N LYS A 17 -42.07 -31.96 -6.45
CA LYS A 17 -41.17 -31.27 -7.40
C LYS A 17 -41.41 -29.77 -7.40
N LEU A 18 -42.67 -29.33 -7.36
CA LEU A 18 -43.03 -27.91 -7.34
C LEU A 18 -42.55 -27.23 -6.05
N ILE A 19 -42.69 -27.89 -4.89
CA ILE A 19 -42.12 -27.41 -3.63
C ILE A 19 -40.59 -27.34 -3.72
N ALA A 20 -39.93 -28.37 -4.26
CA ALA A 20 -38.47 -28.39 -4.41
C ALA A 20 -37.98 -27.23 -5.30
N TYR A 21 -38.66 -26.95 -6.42
CA TYR A 21 -38.32 -25.82 -7.28
C TYR A 21 -38.59 -24.47 -6.62
N ALA A 22 -39.67 -24.34 -5.85
CA ALA A 22 -39.95 -23.12 -5.09
C ALA A 22 -38.86 -22.84 -4.04
N ILE A 23 -38.42 -23.86 -3.30
CA ILE A 23 -37.33 -23.75 -2.34
C ILE A 23 -36.02 -23.36 -3.04
N LEU A 24 -35.71 -23.99 -4.17
CA LEU A 24 -34.51 -23.66 -4.94
C LEU A 24 -34.53 -22.21 -5.43
N LEU A 25 -35.67 -21.73 -5.91
CA LEU A 25 -35.83 -20.35 -6.38
C LEU A 25 -35.61 -19.36 -5.22
N VAL A 26 -36.20 -19.63 -4.05
CA VAL A 26 -36.00 -18.82 -2.85
C VAL A 26 -34.52 -18.81 -2.42
N LEU A 27 -33.84 -19.96 -2.42
CA LEU A 27 -32.42 -20.04 -2.09
C LEU A 27 -31.55 -19.21 -3.06
N VAL A 28 -31.82 -19.29 -4.36
CA VAL A 28 -31.11 -18.49 -5.37
C VAL A 28 -31.38 -17.00 -5.15
N PHE A 29 -32.62 -16.62 -4.85
CA PHE A 29 -32.98 -15.23 -4.58
C PHE A 29 -32.28 -14.67 -3.33
N ILE A 30 -32.26 -15.44 -2.25
CA ILE A 30 -31.53 -15.08 -1.02
C ILE A 30 -30.04 -14.94 -1.31
N SER A 31 -29.45 -15.88 -2.05
CA SER A 31 -28.04 -15.81 -2.45
C SER A 31 -27.74 -14.55 -3.25
N ALA A 32 -28.59 -14.20 -4.22
CA ALA A 32 -28.43 -12.98 -5.02
C ALA A 32 -28.50 -11.73 -4.14
N MET A 33 -29.46 -11.65 -3.22
CA MET A 33 -29.54 -10.53 -2.26
C MET A 33 -28.29 -10.44 -1.39
N MET A 34 -27.83 -11.57 -0.85
CA MET A 34 -26.66 -11.62 0.03
C MET A 34 -25.38 -11.11 -0.65
N VAL A 35 -25.18 -11.46 -1.93
CA VAL A 35 -24.05 -10.95 -2.72
C VAL A 35 -24.14 -9.43 -2.89
N VAL A 36 -25.33 -8.89 -3.16
CA VAL A 36 -25.52 -7.43 -3.29
C VAL A 36 -25.19 -6.71 -1.97
N PHE A 37 -25.67 -7.24 -0.84
CA PHE A 37 -25.35 -6.70 0.49
C PHE A 37 -23.85 -6.74 0.76
N GLN A 38 -23.20 -7.88 0.48
CA GLN A 38 -21.75 -8.01 0.67
C GLN A 38 -20.96 -7.00 -0.16
N VAL A 39 -21.36 -6.74 -1.41
CA VAL A 39 -20.70 -5.73 -2.26
C VAL A 39 -20.92 -4.32 -1.73
N PHE A 40 -22.11 -4.01 -1.21
CA PHE A 40 -22.40 -2.72 -0.61
C PHE A 40 -21.53 -2.47 0.62
N GLU A 41 -21.47 -3.43 1.53
CA GLU A 41 -20.68 -3.35 2.76
C GLU A 41 -19.19 -3.29 2.46
N TYR A 42 -18.72 -4.12 1.52
CA TYR A 42 -17.35 -4.05 1.01
C TYR A 42 -16.99 -2.66 0.49
N ARG A 43 -17.87 -2.01 -0.29
CA ARG A 43 -17.63 -0.65 -0.79
C ARG A 43 -17.63 0.39 0.33
N HIS A 44 -18.38 0.17 1.40
CA HIS A 44 -18.39 1.04 2.55
C HIS A 44 -17.05 0.98 3.29
N ASP A 45 -16.63 -0.23 3.69
CA ASP A 45 -15.39 -0.45 4.45
C ASP A 45 -14.15 -0.08 3.63
N TYR A 46 -14.18 -0.38 2.33
CA TYR A 46 -13.10 -0.01 1.42
C TYR A 46 -12.92 1.51 1.32
N ARG A 47 -13.98 2.30 1.48
CA ARG A 47 -13.88 3.76 1.42
C ARG A 47 -13.05 4.31 2.57
N GLU A 48 -13.26 3.80 3.78
CA GLU A 48 -12.51 4.20 4.98
C GLU A 48 -11.05 3.74 4.89
N MET A 49 -10.81 2.50 4.48
CA MET A 49 -9.45 2.02 4.21
C MET A 49 -8.75 2.88 3.16
N SER A 50 -9.46 3.23 2.08
CA SER A 50 -8.93 4.06 0.99
C SER A 50 -8.62 5.49 1.45
N SER A 51 -9.36 6.08 2.40
CA SER A 51 -9.00 7.39 2.96
C SER A 51 -7.70 7.35 3.74
N PHE A 52 -7.50 6.36 4.61
CA PHE A 52 -6.24 6.23 5.36
C PHE A 52 -5.05 5.96 4.44
N MET A 53 -5.25 5.18 3.37
CA MET A 53 -4.20 4.97 2.37
C MET A 53 -3.80 6.28 1.68
N ARG A 54 -4.78 7.11 1.30
CA ARG A 54 -4.51 8.43 0.70
C ARG A 54 -3.74 9.34 1.64
N GLU A 55 -4.16 9.46 2.91
CA GLU A 55 -3.47 10.29 3.90
C GLU A 55 -2.03 9.84 4.11
N ARG A 56 -1.80 8.51 4.20
CA ARG A 56 -0.46 7.95 4.32
C ARG A 56 0.41 8.27 3.09
N ASP A 57 -0.17 8.20 1.90
CA ASP A 57 0.55 8.48 0.65
C ASP A 57 0.91 9.97 0.54
N ASP A 58 0.01 10.88 0.97
CA ASP A 58 0.28 12.32 1.05
C ASP A 58 1.41 12.62 2.05
N LEU A 59 1.37 12.03 3.24
CA LEU A 59 2.45 12.16 4.24
C LEU A 59 3.80 11.65 3.72
N ASN A 60 3.80 10.53 2.99
CA ASN A 60 5.03 10.01 2.38
C ASN A 60 5.59 10.95 1.31
N ALA A 61 4.72 11.59 0.52
CA ALA A 61 5.14 12.58 -0.47
C ALA A 61 5.77 13.82 0.21
N GLU A 62 5.16 14.32 1.27
CA GLU A 62 5.71 15.43 2.07
C GLU A 62 7.05 15.04 2.71
N TRP A 63 7.13 13.86 3.30
CA TRP A 63 8.37 13.35 3.89
C TRP A 63 9.49 13.24 2.85
N GLY A 64 9.18 12.73 1.64
CA GLY A 64 10.12 12.67 0.53
C GLY A 64 10.64 14.05 0.13
N ARG A 65 9.76 15.05 0.07
CA ARG A 65 10.13 16.44 -0.21
C ARG A 65 11.04 17.01 0.89
N LEU A 66 10.67 16.84 2.15
CA LEU A 66 11.47 17.30 3.31
C LEU A 66 12.85 16.66 3.32
N LEU A 67 12.96 15.38 2.98
CA LEU A 67 14.24 14.69 2.91
C LEU A 67 15.14 15.32 1.83
N ILE A 68 14.60 15.65 0.66
CA ILE A 68 15.34 16.33 -0.40
C ILE A 68 15.78 17.73 0.07
N GLU A 69 14.90 18.48 0.72
CA GLU A 69 15.23 19.78 1.31
C GLU A 69 16.38 19.65 2.32
N GLN A 70 16.33 18.66 3.22
CA GLN A 70 17.39 18.39 4.20
C GLN A 70 18.73 18.04 3.55
N GLN A 71 18.72 17.16 2.53
CA GLN A 71 19.93 16.82 1.77
C GLN A 71 20.52 18.07 1.08
N THR A 72 19.66 18.96 0.60
CA THR A 72 20.09 20.22 -0.03
C THR A 72 20.69 21.20 0.98
N PHE A 73 20.16 21.28 2.20
CA PHE A 73 20.73 22.12 3.27
C PHE A 73 22.08 21.60 3.79
N GLY A 74 22.29 20.29 3.78
CA GLY A 74 23.56 19.64 4.12
C GLY A 74 24.58 19.61 2.98
N ALA A 75 24.24 20.11 1.80
CA ALA A 75 25.14 20.10 0.66
C ALA A 75 26.42 20.90 0.95
N THR A 76 27.57 20.30 0.65
CA THR A 76 28.91 20.87 0.90
C THR A 76 29.06 22.31 0.38
N ALA A 77 28.38 22.65 -0.71
CA ALA A 77 28.36 24.01 -1.28
C ALA A 77 27.71 25.05 -0.33
N GLN A 78 26.59 24.72 0.31
CA GLN A 78 25.95 25.61 1.28
C GLN A 78 26.77 25.72 2.57
N ILE A 79 27.33 24.60 3.04
CA ILE A 79 28.20 24.58 4.22
C ILE A 79 29.45 25.44 3.98
N GLY A 80 30.12 25.26 2.84
CA GLY A 80 31.29 26.05 2.45
C GLY A 80 30.98 27.54 2.35
N THR A 81 29.84 27.90 1.75
CA THR A 81 29.41 29.31 1.66
C THR A 81 29.17 29.92 3.04
N ARG A 82 28.50 29.20 3.95
CA ARG A 82 28.29 29.66 5.34
C ARG A 82 29.60 29.76 6.12
N ALA A 83 30.52 28.81 5.93
CA ALA A 83 31.84 28.85 6.54
C ALA A 83 32.64 30.11 6.12
N VAL A 84 32.60 30.47 4.84
CA VAL A 84 33.26 31.69 4.34
C VAL A 84 32.55 32.95 4.81
N THR A 85 31.22 33.00 4.70
CA THR A 85 30.46 34.24 4.95
C THR A 85 30.21 34.53 6.43
N GLN A 86 29.89 33.52 7.24
CA GLN A 86 29.54 33.68 8.66
C GLN A 86 30.76 33.47 9.56
N LEU A 87 31.58 32.45 9.29
CA LEU A 87 32.74 32.10 10.12
C LEU A 87 34.05 32.71 9.60
N ARG A 88 34.01 33.43 8.47
CA ARG A 88 35.19 34.05 7.82
C ARG A 88 36.31 33.06 7.54
N MET A 89 35.98 31.79 7.33
CA MET A 89 36.96 30.78 6.93
C MET A 89 37.46 31.09 5.52
N TYR A 90 38.75 30.87 5.28
CA TYR A 90 39.37 30.99 3.97
C TYR A 90 40.35 29.82 3.78
N SER A 91 40.54 29.40 2.54
CA SER A 91 41.58 28.40 2.24
C SER A 91 42.94 29.08 2.34
N PRO A 92 43.87 28.59 3.17
CA PRO A 92 45.20 29.16 3.26
C PRO A 92 45.93 29.04 1.91
N PRO A 93 46.67 30.08 1.48
CA PRO A 93 47.46 30.03 0.25
C PRO A 93 48.65 29.07 0.38
N ALA A 94 49.23 28.66 -0.76
CA ALA A 94 50.32 27.67 -0.80
C ALA A 94 51.53 28.04 0.09
N ALA A 95 51.81 29.34 0.28
CA ALA A 95 52.87 29.82 1.16
C ALA A 95 52.67 29.48 2.65
N GLN A 96 51.45 29.15 3.07
CA GLN A 96 51.09 28.81 4.45
C GLN A 96 50.80 27.30 4.63
N THR A 97 51.05 26.49 3.60
CA THR A 97 50.78 25.04 3.61
C THR A 97 52.08 24.26 3.61
N VAL A 98 52.25 23.33 4.55
CA VAL A 98 53.41 22.44 4.64
C VAL A 98 52.93 21.00 4.53
N VAL A 99 53.49 20.24 3.58
CA VAL A 99 53.21 18.82 3.42
C VAL A 99 54.19 18.03 4.26
N ILE A 100 53.68 17.23 5.20
CA ILE A 100 54.49 16.36 6.04
C ILE A 100 54.38 14.96 5.47
N SER A 101 55.47 14.43 4.90
CA SER A 101 55.56 13.02 4.57
C SER A 101 55.79 12.23 5.86
N LEU A 102 54.88 11.32 6.17
CA LEU A 102 55.08 10.35 7.26
C LEU A 102 56.39 9.60 6.99
N PRO A 103 57.23 9.37 8.02
CA PRO A 103 58.44 8.58 7.83
C PRO A 103 58.01 7.18 7.42
N THR A 104 58.15 6.86 6.13
CA THR A 104 58.14 5.48 5.69
C THR A 104 59.32 4.83 6.38
N THR A 105 59.04 3.92 7.31
CA THR A 105 60.08 3.15 7.99
C THR A 105 60.83 2.38 6.90
N SER A 106 61.98 2.90 6.47
CA SER A 106 62.98 2.12 5.78
C SER A 106 63.66 1.32 6.88
N GLU A 107 63.15 0.11 7.12
CA GLU A 107 63.91 -0.96 7.77
C GLU A 107 65.20 -1.13 6.96
N ASP A 108 66.27 -0.49 7.43
CA ASP A 108 67.60 -0.73 6.91
C ASP A 108 68.58 -0.83 8.08
N LYS A 109 69.38 -1.90 8.01
CA LYS A 109 70.38 -2.42 8.97
C LYS A 109 69.77 -3.20 10.15
N LYS A 110 70.14 -4.47 10.38
CA LYS A 110 71.39 -5.16 10.05
C LYS A 110 71.23 -6.67 10.25
#